data_AF-A0A349B0F7-F1
#
_entry.id   AF-A0A349B0F7-F1
#
_cell.length_a   1.000
_cell.length_b   1.000
_cell.length_c   1.000
_cell.angle_alpha   90.00
_cell.angle_beta   90.00
_cell.angle_gamma   90.00
#
_symmetry.space_group_name_H-M   'P 1'
#
loop_
_entity.id
_entity.type
_entity.pdbx_description
1 polymer ?
#
loop_
_entity_poly.entity_id
_entity_poly.type
_entity_poly.pdbx_seq_one_letter_code
_entity_poly.pdbx_strand_id
1 'polypeptide(L)'
;MKFRIRSKLAAALAVPLVALVVMSGLQAVQAQEESDRIEAEADRAFVALGPGSVTTALQNERNYLSLDLIGLAGATVLEVSSADQAVEETDAAIAQLERAVTGMEPQVQAAYAPAFESLDDLPAVRRAFDGYDGEKGLDNEELANEVFSAYTEMIGSFFDATSVIATQVDEAALRNGVELVDAASRRSEAIAAATRNVVLDTLTGGTSIDLRVQSIGLIERLESLDARILQLSVDAYADVATETFARPETERYMEIFRGYVNGEDVDLTELLANVGTQEGMASIADLTTEALADQAGTLSADAYDEFRFFVLVAAGVIALAIIVTYVATTSITRPLRKLRDEADAMAGRRLPEAVRSILDTPFGDDVEIPELAPIRVKTRDEVGEVVEALNKVQDRTLALAADQAVLRRNIADSFVNLGRRNQNLLDRQLEFITELEQLETEPDQLEALFRLDHLATRMRRNAESLLVLAGTESPRQWGLPVDLDAVIRAGLGEVEDYRRVSVRNLEDAAIAGGAAAGVSHVVAELTENALQFSPPDEDVEIKGRRSHDGYVIAIADNGIGMT
;
A
#
# COMPACT_ATOMS: atom_id res chain seq x y z
N MET A 1 13.76 13.75 -16.61
CA MET A 1 13.94 12.43 -15.96
C MET A 1 13.02 11.42 -16.65
N LYS A 2 13.54 10.47 -17.46
CA LYS A 2 12.71 9.51 -18.20
C LYS A 2 12.26 8.38 -17.25
N PHE A 3 11.02 8.45 -16.75
CA PHE A 3 10.42 7.37 -15.98
C PHE A 3 10.24 6.12 -16.85
N ARG A 4 10.72 4.96 -16.38
CA ARG A 4 10.55 3.66 -17.05
C ARG A 4 9.04 3.36 -17.15
N ILE A 5 8.60 2.70 -18.22
CA ILE A 5 7.19 2.36 -18.49
C ILE A 5 6.50 1.69 -17.29
N ARG A 6 7.25 0.86 -16.54
CA ARG A 6 6.82 0.18 -15.30
C ARG A 6 6.47 1.15 -14.18
N SER A 7 7.28 2.19 -14.01
CA SER A 7 7.05 3.22 -13.01
C SER A 7 5.80 4.01 -13.35
N LYS A 8 5.51 4.21 -14.64
CA LYS A 8 4.30 4.90 -15.10
C LYS A 8 3.04 4.06 -14.88
N LEU A 9 3.06 2.77 -15.21
CA LEU A 9 1.94 1.86 -14.97
C LEU A 9 1.70 1.61 -13.48
N ALA A 10 2.76 1.35 -12.71
CA ALA A 10 2.65 1.20 -11.26
C ALA A 10 2.18 2.49 -10.58
N ALA A 11 2.67 3.65 -11.00
CA ALA A 11 2.18 4.94 -10.47
C ALA A 11 0.72 5.20 -10.88
N ALA A 12 0.32 4.84 -12.10
CA ALA A 12 -1.06 5.00 -12.57
C ALA A 12 -2.06 4.14 -11.78
N LEU A 13 -1.64 2.96 -11.29
CA LEU A 13 -2.45 2.10 -10.42
C LEU A 13 -2.32 2.45 -8.93
N ALA A 14 -1.15 2.91 -8.49
CA ALA A 14 -0.91 3.24 -7.10
C ALA A 14 -1.75 4.44 -6.64
N VAL A 15 -1.92 5.46 -7.47
CA VAL A 15 -2.73 6.64 -7.12
C VAL A 15 -4.18 6.27 -6.77
N PRO A 16 -4.96 5.57 -7.62
CA PRO A 16 -6.33 5.19 -7.28
C PRO A 16 -6.40 4.19 -6.13
N LEU A 17 -5.44 3.26 -6.01
CA LEU A 17 -5.39 2.32 -4.88
C LEU A 17 -5.17 3.05 -3.54
N VAL A 18 -4.22 3.98 -3.50
CA VAL A 18 -3.96 4.80 -2.31
C VAL A 18 -5.17 5.65 -1.97
N ALA A 19 -5.82 6.28 -2.97
CA ALA A 19 -7.04 7.04 -2.75
C ALA A 19 -8.16 6.17 -2.14
N LEU A 20 -8.31 4.92 -2.62
CA LEU A 20 -9.31 3.98 -2.09
C LEU A 20 -8.98 3.54 -0.66
N VAL A 21 -7.72 3.22 -0.35
CA VAL A 21 -7.32 2.90 1.03
C VAL A 21 -7.55 4.08 1.97
N VAL A 22 -7.19 5.30 1.55
CA VAL A 22 -7.42 6.50 2.36
C VAL A 22 -8.92 6.74 2.55
N MET A 23 -9.72 6.63 1.49
CA MET A 23 -11.18 6.80 1.58
C MET A 23 -11.82 5.75 2.49
N SER A 24 -11.50 4.46 2.31
CA SER A 24 -12.01 3.38 3.16
C SER A 24 -11.53 3.52 4.60
N GLY A 25 -10.29 3.99 4.82
CA GLY A 25 -9.79 4.31 6.16
C GLY A 25 -10.57 5.44 6.82
N LEU A 26 -10.86 6.52 6.08
CA LEU A 26 -11.70 7.62 6.58
C LEU A 26 -13.12 7.18 6.90
N GLN A 27 -13.75 6.36 6.04
CA GLN A 27 -15.09 5.85 6.29
C GLN A 27 -15.14 4.86 7.46
N ALA A 28 -14.09 4.04 7.65
CA ALA A 28 -13.98 3.20 8.84
C ALA A 28 -13.85 4.04 10.12
N VAL A 29 -13.08 5.13 10.10
CA VAL A 29 -13.01 6.05 11.26
C VAL A 29 -14.36 6.70 11.52
N GLN A 30 -15.07 7.15 10.49
CA GLN A 30 -16.40 7.73 10.63
C GLN A 30 -17.41 6.73 11.19
N ALA A 31 -17.41 5.47 10.72
CA ALA A 31 -18.29 4.43 11.24
C ALA A 31 -17.97 4.08 12.71
N GLN A 32 -16.69 4.12 13.11
CA GLN A 32 -16.31 3.96 14.51
C GLN A 32 -16.80 5.13 15.36
N GLU A 33 -16.58 6.37 14.91
CA GLU A 33 -17.06 7.57 15.61
C GLU A 33 -18.59 7.59 15.75
N GLU A 34 -19.31 7.04 14.76
CA GLU A 34 -20.77 6.88 14.82
C GLU A 34 -21.18 5.82 15.84
N SER A 35 -20.51 4.67 15.87
CA SER A 35 -20.74 3.63 16.87
C SER A 35 -20.52 4.15 18.29
N ASP A 36 -19.41 4.85 18.53
CA ASP A 36 -19.09 5.43 19.85
C ASP A 36 -20.13 6.49 20.26
N ARG A 37 -20.68 7.23 19.27
CA ARG A 37 -21.75 8.21 19.52
C ARG A 37 -23.07 7.53 19.89
N ILE A 38 -23.48 6.50 19.17
CA ILE A 38 -24.70 5.72 19.45
C ILE A 38 -24.62 5.10 20.85
N GLU A 39 -23.46 4.56 21.23
CA GLU A 39 -23.26 3.99 22.58
C GLU A 39 -23.40 5.06 23.66
N ALA A 40 -22.77 6.22 23.48
CA ALA A 40 -22.90 7.34 24.41
C ALA A 40 -24.35 7.88 24.51
N GLU A 41 -25.07 7.93 23.39
CA GLU A 41 -26.48 8.33 23.35
C GLU A 41 -27.39 7.30 24.02
N ALA A 42 -27.12 6.00 23.82
CA ALA A 42 -27.81 4.92 24.51
C ALA A 42 -27.60 5.01 26.02
N ASP A 43 -26.37 5.24 26.47
CA ASP A 43 -26.06 5.42 27.90
C ASP A 43 -26.84 6.60 28.52
N ARG A 44 -26.92 7.74 27.82
CA ARG A 44 -27.75 8.88 28.26
C ARG A 44 -29.22 8.50 28.34
N ALA A 45 -29.72 7.79 27.32
CA ALA A 45 -31.11 7.34 27.29
C ALA A 45 -31.41 6.38 28.44
N PHE A 46 -30.56 5.38 28.70
CA PHE A 46 -30.72 4.45 29.83
C PHE A 46 -30.67 5.13 31.19
N VAL A 47 -29.79 6.12 31.39
CA VAL A 47 -29.78 6.89 32.64
C VAL A 47 -31.04 7.72 32.78
N ALA A 48 -31.63 8.21 31.69
CA ALA A 48 -32.93 8.88 31.70
C ALA A 48 -34.10 7.96 32.05
N LEU A 49 -33.94 6.64 31.96
CA LEU A 49 -34.89 5.65 32.46
C LEU A 49 -34.75 5.37 33.96
N GLY A 50 -33.55 5.57 34.53
CA GLY A 50 -33.26 5.46 35.96
C GLY A 50 -34.19 6.24 36.90
N PRO A 51 -34.65 7.46 36.55
CA PRO A 51 -35.71 8.19 37.23
C PRO A 51 -36.96 7.36 37.48
N GLY A 52 -37.37 6.45 36.59
CA GLY A 52 -38.55 5.61 36.81
C GLY A 52 -38.51 4.91 38.17
N SER A 53 -37.34 4.40 38.58
CA SER A 53 -37.17 3.78 39.90
C SER A 53 -37.24 4.77 41.07
N VAL A 54 -36.68 5.98 40.93
CA VAL A 54 -36.71 7.01 41.98
C VAL A 54 -38.08 7.67 42.08
N THR A 55 -38.70 8.01 40.95
CA THR A 55 -40.03 8.59 40.90
C THR A 55 -41.07 7.61 41.44
N THR A 56 -40.98 6.33 41.09
CA THR A 56 -41.88 5.31 41.65
C THR A 56 -41.67 5.15 43.16
N ALA A 57 -40.42 5.10 43.64
CA ALA A 57 -40.15 4.99 45.08
C ALA A 57 -40.66 6.23 45.86
N LEU A 58 -40.40 7.45 45.36
CA LEU A 58 -40.93 8.69 45.93
C LEU A 58 -42.47 8.72 45.90
N GLN A 59 -43.10 8.23 44.82
CA GLN A 59 -44.55 8.11 44.73
C GLN A 59 -45.09 7.13 45.77
N ASN A 60 -44.43 5.99 45.96
CA ASN A 60 -44.83 4.98 46.95
C ASN A 60 -44.70 5.49 48.38
N GLU A 61 -43.58 6.14 48.70
CA GLU A 61 -43.37 6.78 50.00
C GLU A 61 -44.42 7.89 50.23
N ARG A 62 -44.60 8.80 49.28
CA ARG A 62 -45.63 9.84 49.34
C ARG A 62 -47.02 9.26 49.59
N ASN A 63 -47.42 8.28 48.78
CA ASN A 63 -48.75 7.70 48.83
C ASN A 63 -48.99 7.01 50.18
N TYR A 64 -47.99 6.28 50.70
CA TYR A 64 -48.07 5.68 52.03
C TYR A 64 -48.19 6.72 53.13
N LEU A 65 -47.26 7.68 53.20
CA LEU A 65 -47.22 8.68 54.28
C LEU A 65 -48.49 9.56 54.28
N SER A 66 -48.93 10.01 53.10
CA SER A 66 -50.12 10.86 52.98
C SER A 66 -51.42 10.12 53.34
N LEU A 67 -51.56 8.85 52.94
CA LEU A 67 -52.74 8.04 53.30
C LEU A 67 -52.73 7.61 54.77
N ASP A 68 -51.55 7.35 55.34
CA ASP A 68 -51.42 6.98 56.74
C ASP A 68 -51.79 8.14 57.67
N LEU A 69 -51.39 9.38 57.34
CA LEU A 69 -51.77 10.58 58.10
C LEU A 69 -53.30 10.75 58.23
N ILE A 70 -54.05 10.39 57.18
CA ILE A 70 -55.52 10.44 57.17
C ILE A 70 -56.19 9.14 57.61
N GLY A 71 -55.43 8.15 58.09
CA GLY A 71 -55.94 6.89 58.63
C GLY A 71 -56.41 5.87 57.58
N LEU A 72 -55.97 6.02 56.31
CA LEU A 72 -56.41 5.19 55.18
C LEU A 72 -55.37 4.21 54.66
N ALA A 73 -54.13 4.23 55.16
CA ALA A 73 -53.08 3.31 54.69
C ALA A 73 -53.46 1.82 54.83
N GLY A 74 -54.22 1.44 55.85
CA GLY A 74 -54.73 0.07 56.03
C GLY A 74 -56.02 -0.26 55.27
N ALA A 75 -56.64 0.74 54.61
CA ALA A 75 -57.91 0.59 53.90
C ALA A 75 -57.75 0.29 52.40
N THR A 76 -56.51 0.32 51.89
CA THR A 76 -56.18 0.06 50.49
C THR A 76 -54.92 -0.81 50.37
N VAL A 77 -54.73 -1.46 49.23
CA VAL A 77 -53.48 -2.19 48.93
C VAL A 77 -52.48 -1.17 48.39
N LEU A 78 -51.40 -0.96 49.13
CA LEU A 78 -50.26 -0.14 48.72
C LEU A 78 -49.09 -1.04 48.34
N GLU A 79 -48.20 -0.54 47.48
CA GLU A 79 -47.01 -1.30 47.06
C GLU A 79 -46.03 -1.53 48.21
N VAL A 80 -45.95 -0.55 49.12
CA VAL A 80 -45.14 -0.61 50.33
C VAL A 80 -46.04 -0.89 51.54
N SER A 81 -45.58 -1.77 52.43
CA SER A 81 -46.35 -2.22 53.60
C SER A 81 -46.13 -1.34 54.84
N SER A 82 -45.03 -0.57 54.88
CA SER A 82 -44.69 0.32 55.99
C SER A 82 -43.97 1.58 55.51
N ALA A 83 -43.99 2.63 56.36
CA ALA A 83 -43.20 3.83 56.14
C ALA A 83 -41.70 3.51 56.09
N ASP A 84 -41.20 2.65 57.00
CA ASP A 84 -39.80 2.22 57.02
C ASP A 84 -39.37 1.55 55.71
N GLN A 85 -40.23 0.68 55.15
CA GLN A 85 -39.96 0.03 53.87
C GLN A 85 -39.91 1.07 52.74
N ALA A 86 -40.86 2.02 52.72
CA ALA A 86 -40.91 3.04 51.70
C ALA A 86 -39.68 3.95 51.73
N VAL A 87 -39.23 4.35 52.93
CA VAL A 87 -38.00 5.11 53.14
C VAL A 87 -36.77 4.35 52.64
N GLU A 88 -36.65 3.06 52.98
CA GLU A 88 -35.53 2.21 52.55
C GLU A 88 -35.48 2.09 51.02
N GLU A 89 -36.62 1.85 50.37
CA GLU A 89 -36.72 1.74 48.91
C GLU A 89 -36.38 3.06 48.21
N THR A 90 -36.88 4.19 48.72
CA THR A 90 -36.55 5.53 48.21
C THR A 90 -35.07 5.84 48.35
N ASP A 91 -34.48 5.61 49.52
CA ASP A 91 -33.05 5.89 49.77
C ASP A 91 -32.16 5.01 48.88
N ALA A 92 -32.54 3.74 48.69
CA ALA A 92 -31.84 2.83 47.79
C ALA A 92 -31.91 3.28 46.32
N ALA A 93 -33.10 3.71 45.86
CA ALA A 93 -33.30 4.21 44.51
C ALA A 93 -32.51 5.49 44.26
N ILE A 94 -32.57 6.47 45.18
CA ILE A 94 -31.80 7.72 45.10
C ILE A 94 -30.30 7.42 45.01
N ALA A 95 -29.78 6.57 45.91
CA ALA A 95 -28.37 6.21 45.91
C ALA A 95 -27.93 5.44 44.65
N GLN A 96 -28.84 4.69 44.02
CA GLN A 96 -28.57 4.03 42.74
C GLN A 96 -28.48 5.03 41.59
N LEU A 97 -29.44 5.95 41.50
CA LEU A 97 -29.45 6.99 40.47
C LEU A 97 -28.26 7.94 40.61
N GLU A 98 -27.93 8.37 41.83
CA GLU A 98 -26.77 9.24 42.09
C GLU A 98 -25.46 8.60 41.62
N ARG A 99 -25.27 7.31 41.87
CA ARG A 99 -24.10 6.55 41.38
C ARG A 99 -24.08 6.48 39.86
N ALA A 100 -25.22 6.24 39.22
CA ALA A 100 -25.33 6.19 37.77
C ALA A 100 -25.00 7.55 37.13
N VAL A 101 -25.59 8.63 37.65
CA VAL A 101 -25.38 10.00 37.14
C VAL A 101 -23.94 10.47 37.37
N THR A 102 -23.31 10.14 38.50
CA THR A 102 -21.90 10.50 38.78
C THR A 102 -20.93 9.88 37.77
N GLY A 103 -21.27 8.72 37.21
CA GLY A 103 -20.47 8.05 36.17
C GLY A 103 -20.63 8.65 34.76
N MET A 104 -21.61 9.53 34.55
CA MET A 104 -21.98 10.09 33.26
C MET A 104 -21.23 11.39 32.95
N GLU A 105 -21.39 11.88 31.72
CA GLU A 105 -20.79 13.14 31.26
C GLU A 105 -21.33 14.36 32.04
N PRO A 106 -20.56 15.48 32.14
CA PRO A 106 -20.96 16.66 32.91
C PRO A 106 -22.31 17.28 32.52
N GLN A 107 -22.74 17.11 31.26
CA GLN A 107 -24.02 17.62 30.77
C GLN A 107 -25.21 16.87 31.39
N VAL A 108 -25.07 15.55 31.57
CA VAL A 108 -26.08 14.71 32.25
C VAL A 108 -26.13 15.05 33.73
N GLN A 109 -24.97 15.20 34.37
CA GLN A 109 -24.88 15.60 35.78
C GLN A 109 -25.55 16.96 36.03
N ALA A 110 -25.32 17.92 35.14
CA ALA A 110 -25.93 19.25 35.23
C ALA A 110 -27.45 19.22 35.06
N ALA A 111 -27.98 18.30 34.24
CA ALA A 111 -29.42 18.13 34.05
C ALA A 111 -30.13 17.60 35.32
N TYR A 112 -29.48 16.69 36.06
CA TYR A 112 -30.01 16.12 37.30
C TYR A 112 -29.73 16.95 38.55
N ALA A 113 -28.79 17.89 38.51
CA ALA A 113 -28.43 18.68 39.69
C ALA A 113 -29.63 19.36 40.38
N PRO A 114 -30.60 20.00 39.67
CA PRO A 114 -31.78 20.55 40.31
C PRO A 114 -32.70 19.50 40.96
N ALA A 115 -32.76 18.30 40.39
CA ALA A 115 -33.55 17.20 40.92
C ALA A 115 -32.94 16.61 42.19
N PHE A 116 -31.60 16.56 42.29
CA PHE A 116 -30.94 16.19 43.54
C PHE A 116 -31.02 17.31 44.59
N GLU A 117 -30.96 18.57 44.19
CA GLU A 117 -31.14 19.71 45.12
C GLU A 117 -32.55 19.72 45.73
N SER A 118 -33.60 19.38 44.97
CA SER A 118 -34.96 19.31 45.54
C SER A 118 -35.13 18.20 46.60
N LEU A 119 -34.26 17.18 46.60
CA LEU A 119 -34.25 16.15 47.64
C LEU A 119 -33.67 16.65 48.98
N ASP A 120 -33.03 17.83 49.04
CA ASP A 120 -32.55 18.39 50.30
C ASP A 120 -33.70 18.67 51.29
N ASP A 121 -34.93 18.83 50.78
CA ASP A 121 -36.15 19.00 51.58
C ASP A 121 -36.75 17.68 52.09
N LEU A 122 -36.37 16.53 51.50
CA LEU A 122 -36.91 15.21 51.84
C LEU A 122 -36.78 14.87 53.34
N PRO A 123 -35.63 15.11 54.01
CA PRO A 123 -35.51 14.88 55.46
C PRO A 123 -36.42 15.78 56.31
N ALA A 124 -36.83 16.95 55.81
CA ALA A 124 -37.79 17.81 56.51
C ALA A 124 -39.21 17.26 56.42
N VAL A 125 -39.61 16.79 55.24
CA VAL A 125 -40.92 16.16 55.01
C VAL A 125 -41.08 14.90 55.86
N ARG A 126 -40.07 14.01 55.88
CA ARG A 126 -40.08 12.80 56.72
C ARG A 126 -40.20 13.13 58.21
N ARG A 127 -39.46 14.15 58.70
CA ARG A 127 -39.56 14.61 60.09
C ARG A 127 -40.93 15.19 60.45
N ALA A 128 -41.61 15.84 59.50
CA ALA A 128 -42.96 16.36 59.72
C ALA A 128 -43.96 15.21 59.94
N PHE A 129 -43.78 14.10 59.23
CA PHE A 129 -44.55 12.87 59.44
C PHE A 129 -44.17 12.15 60.74
N ASP A 130 -42.89 11.88 60.97
CA ASP A 130 -42.41 11.13 62.14
C ASP A 130 -42.68 11.84 63.47
N GLY A 131 -42.69 13.18 63.44
CA GLY A 131 -42.98 14.02 64.60
C GLY A 131 -44.47 14.20 64.91
N TYR A 132 -45.37 13.63 64.09
CA TYR A 132 -46.81 13.71 64.31
C TYR A 132 -47.27 12.65 65.33
N ASP A 133 -47.52 13.07 66.57
CA ASP A 133 -47.99 12.21 67.67
C ASP A 133 -49.53 12.20 67.83
N GLY A 134 -50.28 12.83 66.90
CA GLY A 134 -51.73 12.95 66.96
C GLY A 134 -52.49 11.71 66.48
N GLU A 135 -53.82 11.74 66.59
CA GLU A 135 -54.67 10.67 66.04
C GLU A 135 -54.75 10.80 64.52
N LYS A 136 -54.38 9.73 63.81
CA LYS A 136 -54.46 9.65 62.34
C LYS A 136 -55.93 9.60 61.91
N GLY A 137 -56.32 10.48 60.98
CA GLY A 137 -57.71 10.61 60.54
C GLY A 137 -57.93 11.79 59.60
N LEU A 138 -59.14 11.93 59.08
CA LEU A 138 -59.49 12.94 58.07
C LEU A 138 -59.20 14.40 58.51
N ASP A 139 -59.11 14.66 59.81
CA ASP A 139 -58.75 15.98 60.35
C ASP A 139 -57.30 16.41 60.01
N ASN A 140 -56.44 15.47 59.57
CA ASN A 140 -55.06 15.74 59.17
C ASN A 140 -54.90 16.07 57.68
N GLU A 141 -55.99 16.38 56.98
CA GLU A 141 -55.99 16.64 55.53
C GLU A 141 -54.96 17.69 55.12
N GLU A 142 -54.80 18.77 55.88
CA GLU A 142 -53.85 19.86 55.59
C GLU A 142 -52.40 19.35 55.59
N LEU A 143 -51.99 18.61 56.63
CA LEU A 143 -50.65 18.05 56.72
C LEU A 143 -50.42 16.96 55.65
N ALA A 144 -51.44 16.13 55.37
CA ALA A 144 -51.35 15.13 54.31
C ALA A 144 -51.27 15.77 52.91
N ASN A 145 -51.91 16.92 52.70
CA ASN A 145 -51.76 17.74 51.49
C ASN A 145 -50.34 18.30 51.38
N GLU A 146 -49.80 18.87 52.46
CA GLU A 146 -48.43 19.42 52.48
C GLU A 146 -47.38 18.35 52.13
N VAL A 147 -47.46 17.17 52.77
CA VAL A 147 -46.58 16.03 52.46
C VAL A 147 -46.75 15.63 50.99
N PHE A 148 -47.99 15.46 50.51
CA PHE A 148 -48.24 15.05 49.13
C PHE A 148 -47.63 16.05 48.12
N SER A 149 -47.86 17.35 48.33
CA SER A 149 -47.35 18.41 47.45
C SER A 149 -45.83 18.48 47.45
N ALA A 150 -45.16 18.36 48.60
CA ALA A 150 -43.71 18.41 48.67
C ALA A 150 -43.05 17.29 47.84
N TYR A 151 -43.56 16.05 47.96
CA TYR A 151 -43.10 14.94 47.11
C TYR A 151 -43.42 15.15 45.63
N THR A 152 -44.60 15.68 45.29
CA THR A 152 -44.95 15.97 43.89
C THR A 152 -43.99 17.00 43.26
N GLU A 153 -43.52 18.00 44.01
CA GLU A 153 -42.51 18.96 43.55
C GLU A 153 -41.14 18.31 43.31
N MET A 154 -40.70 17.45 44.22
CA MET A 154 -39.47 16.66 44.06
C MET A 154 -39.56 15.75 42.81
N ILE A 155 -40.65 14.99 42.67
CA ILE A 155 -40.90 14.12 41.51
C ILE A 155 -40.91 14.94 40.20
N GLY A 156 -41.54 16.12 40.21
CA GLY A 156 -41.56 17.03 39.05
C GLY A 156 -40.15 17.43 38.59
N SER A 157 -39.24 17.67 39.53
CA SER A 157 -37.84 18.00 39.23
C SER A 157 -37.12 16.88 38.48
N PHE A 158 -37.43 15.61 38.80
CA PHE A 158 -36.89 14.45 38.06
C PHE A 158 -37.46 14.35 36.65
N PHE A 159 -38.75 14.63 36.44
CA PHE A 159 -39.32 14.65 35.09
C PHE A 159 -38.72 15.75 34.21
N ASP A 160 -38.43 16.91 34.81
CA ASP A 160 -37.79 18.01 34.11
C ASP A 160 -36.34 17.67 33.73
N ALA A 161 -35.61 16.98 34.62
CA ALA A 161 -34.30 16.42 34.30
C ALA A 161 -34.37 15.44 33.12
N THR A 162 -35.31 14.49 33.13
CA THR A 162 -35.54 13.55 32.01
C THR A 162 -35.85 14.27 30.71
N SER A 163 -36.69 15.32 30.77
CA SER A 163 -37.02 16.14 29.60
C SER A 163 -35.78 16.85 29.03
N VAL A 164 -34.87 17.32 29.89
CA VAL A 164 -33.59 17.89 29.45
C VAL A 164 -32.70 16.82 28.81
N ILE A 165 -32.59 15.63 29.40
CA ILE A 165 -31.79 14.53 28.80
C ILE A 165 -32.34 14.12 27.44
N ALA A 166 -33.66 14.02 27.27
CA ALA A 166 -34.27 13.71 25.97
C ALA A 166 -33.81 14.66 24.85
N THR A 167 -33.59 15.95 25.16
CA THR A 167 -33.07 16.92 24.18
C THR A 167 -31.58 16.75 23.84
N GLN A 168 -30.84 15.96 24.63
CA GLN A 168 -29.41 15.66 24.45
C GLN A 168 -29.18 14.31 23.74
N VAL A 169 -30.25 13.60 23.40
CA VAL A 169 -30.22 12.37 22.59
C VAL A 169 -30.59 12.75 21.16
N ASP A 170 -29.63 12.65 20.24
CA ASP A 170 -29.80 13.08 18.84
C ASP A 170 -30.58 12.03 18.04
N GLU A 171 -30.27 10.75 18.26
CA GLU A 171 -30.91 9.62 17.61
C GLU A 171 -32.40 9.56 17.97
N ALA A 172 -33.24 9.67 16.94
CA ALA A 172 -34.67 9.85 17.12
C ALA A 172 -35.31 8.63 17.78
N ALA A 173 -34.86 7.42 17.43
CA ALA A 173 -35.39 6.20 18.01
C ALA A 173 -35.06 6.08 19.50
N LEU A 174 -33.86 6.48 19.93
CA LEU A 174 -33.47 6.47 21.34
C LEU A 174 -34.18 7.57 22.13
N ARG A 175 -34.26 8.78 21.59
CA ARG A 175 -34.99 9.90 22.18
C ARG A 175 -36.47 9.58 22.39
N ASN A 176 -37.11 8.94 21.41
CA ASN A 176 -38.51 8.53 21.54
C ASN A 176 -38.74 7.59 22.72
N GLY A 177 -37.81 6.67 23.00
CA GLY A 177 -37.90 5.78 24.16
C GLY A 177 -37.84 6.54 25.49
N VAL A 178 -36.93 7.53 25.60
CA VAL A 178 -36.85 8.41 26.77
C VAL A 178 -38.13 9.22 26.96
N GLU A 179 -38.62 9.86 25.89
CA GLU A 179 -39.86 10.65 25.94
C GLU A 179 -41.10 9.79 26.27
N LEU A 180 -41.09 8.52 25.84
CA LEU A 180 -42.17 7.60 26.10
C LEU A 180 -42.22 7.22 27.58
N VAL A 181 -41.07 6.96 28.20
CA VAL A 181 -40.99 6.72 29.65
C VAL A 181 -41.32 7.98 30.44
N ASP A 182 -40.86 9.17 30.04
CA ASP A 182 -41.26 10.43 30.68
C ASP A 182 -42.79 10.62 30.62
N ALA A 183 -43.40 10.40 29.45
CA ALA A 183 -44.84 10.50 29.29
C ALA A 183 -45.59 9.47 30.15
N ALA A 184 -45.08 8.24 30.24
CA ALA A 184 -45.65 7.17 31.07
C ALA A 184 -45.55 7.50 32.57
N SER A 185 -44.41 8.01 33.05
CA SER A 185 -44.23 8.39 34.46
C SER A 185 -45.07 9.62 34.83
N ARG A 186 -45.16 10.62 33.95
CA ARG A 186 -46.07 11.77 34.14
C ARG A 186 -47.54 11.35 34.12
N ARG A 187 -47.90 10.32 33.34
CA ARG A 187 -49.24 9.73 33.32
C ARG A 187 -49.53 9.02 34.65
N SER A 188 -48.58 8.26 35.18
CA SER A 188 -48.66 7.68 36.52
C SER A 188 -48.97 8.73 37.58
N GLU A 189 -48.20 9.82 37.58
CA GLU A 189 -48.37 10.92 38.53
C GLU A 189 -49.74 11.57 38.44
N ALA A 190 -50.24 11.82 37.22
CA ALA A 190 -51.56 12.41 37.03
C ALA A 190 -52.70 11.46 37.46
N ILE A 191 -52.55 10.14 37.29
CA ILE A 191 -53.49 9.13 37.81
C ILE A 191 -53.47 9.14 39.35
N ALA A 192 -52.30 9.16 39.98
CA ALA A 192 -52.17 9.20 41.43
C ALA A 192 -52.83 10.45 42.02
N ALA A 193 -52.57 11.63 41.44
CA ALA A 193 -53.17 12.89 41.86
C ALA A 193 -54.70 12.90 41.65
N ALA A 194 -55.19 12.43 40.50
CA ALA A 194 -56.62 12.37 40.21
C ALA A 194 -57.34 11.41 41.16
N THR A 195 -56.78 10.22 41.39
CA THR A 195 -57.30 9.22 42.32
C THR A 195 -57.42 9.79 43.73
N ARG A 196 -56.37 10.47 44.20
CA ARG A 196 -56.37 11.13 45.51
C ARG A 196 -57.49 12.15 45.63
N ASN A 197 -57.64 13.04 44.64
CA ASN A 197 -58.70 14.07 44.66
C ASN A 197 -60.09 13.44 44.72
N VAL A 198 -60.32 12.37 43.93
CA VAL A 198 -61.60 11.64 43.93
C VAL A 198 -61.85 10.96 45.28
N VAL A 199 -60.85 10.30 45.85
CA VAL A 199 -60.95 9.63 47.15
C VAL A 199 -61.27 10.64 48.25
N LEU A 200 -60.52 11.75 48.33
CA LEU A 200 -60.74 12.78 49.34
C LEU A 200 -62.10 13.46 49.21
N ASP A 201 -62.51 13.84 48.00
CA ASP A 201 -63.83 14.44 47.80
C ASP A 201 -64.93 13.45 48.21
N THR A 202 -64.84 12.19 47.78
CA THR A 202 -65.85 11.18 48.12
C THR A 202 -65.95 10.92 49.62
N LEU A 203 -64.82 10.85 50.33
CA LEU A 203 -64.79 10.64 51.78
C LEU A 203 -65.26 11.85 52.60
N THR A 204 -65.15 13.05 52.05
CA THR A 204 -65.64 14.30 52.66
C THR A 204 -67.07 14.66 52.23
N GLY A 205 -67.77 13.73 51.57
CA GLY A 205 -69.19 13.85 51.22
C GLY A 205 -69.47 14.30 49.78
N GLY A 206 -68.46 14.37 48.92
CA GLY A 206 -68.59 14.58 47.48
C GLY A 206 -69.03 15.99 47.08
N THR A 207 -68.69 17.00 47.87
CA THR A 207 -69.18 18.39 47.64
C THR A 207 -68.09 19.38 47.28
N SER A 208 -66.82 18.94 47.19
CA SER A 208 -65.69 19.83 46.91
C SER A 208 -65.64 20.23 45.44
N ILE A 209 -65.96 21.50 45.17
CA ILE A 209 -65.86 22.09 43.83
C ILE A 209 -64.39 22.23 43.42
N ASP A 210 -63.53 22.60 44.35
CA ASP A 210 -62.10 22.84 44.06
C ASP A 210 -61.39 21.56 43.64
N LEU A 211 -61.64 20.43 44.33
CA LEU A 211 -61.08 19.12 43.94
C LEU A 211 -61.59 18.67 42.57
N ARG A 212 -62.88 18.89 42.27
CA ARG A 212 -63.44 18.59 40.94
C ARG A 212 -62.79 19.42 39.84
N VAL A 213 -62.60 20.72 40.05
CA VAL A 213 -61.94 21.60 39.08
C VAL A 213 -60.48 21.19 38.85
N GLN A 214 -59.74 20.85 39.92
CA GLN A 214 -58.38 20.34 39.78
C GLN A 214 -58.34 19.01 39.00
N SER A 215 -59.27 18.09 39.28
CA SER A 215 -59.37 16.81 38.57
C SER A 215 -59.69 16.98 37.08
N ILE A 216 -60.43 18.01 36.66
CA ILE A 216 -60.64 18.32 35.23
C ILE A 216 -59.28 18.54 34.54
N GLY A 217 -58.42 19.39 35.11
CA GLY A 217 -57.11 19.67 34.54
C GLY A 217 -56.19 18.44 34.50
N LEU A 218 -56.26 17.59 35.53
CA LEU A 218 -55.52 16.32 35.57
C LEU A 218 -56.00 15.34 34.51
N ILE A 219 -57.31 15.22 34.29
CA ILE A 219 -57.90 14.35 33.26
C ILE A 219 -57.53 14.84 31.85
N GLU A 220 -57.62 16.14 31.59
CA GLU A 220 -57.16 16.72 30.31
C GLU A 220 -55.67 16.43 30.07
N ARG A 221 -54.86 16.52 31.13
CA ARG A 221 -53.43 16.17 31.07
C ARG A 221 -53.22 14.69 30.78
N LEU A 222 -54.00 13.80 31.39
CA LEU A 222 -53.97 12.36 31.12
C LEU A 222 -54.27 12.05 29.67
N GLU A 223 -55.36 12.62 29.11
CA GLU A 223 -55.71 12.42 27.71
C GLU A 223 -54.62 12.92 26.76
N SER A 224 -53.98 14.05 27.08
CA SER A 224 -52.84 14.56 26.33
C SER A 224 -51.62 13.64 26.40
N LEU A 225 -51.35 13.03 27.56
CA LEU A 225 -50.24 12.10 27.74
C LEU A 225 -50.51 10.78 27.02
N ASP A 226 -51.74 10.25 27.08
CA ASP A 226 -52.14 9.06 26.35
C ASP A 226 -51.96 9.25 24.83
N ALA A 227 -52.40 10.39 24.30
CA ALA A 227 -52.19 10.74 22.90
C ALA A 227 -50.69 10.84 22.54
N ARG A 228 -49.86 11.35 23.45
CA ARG A 228 -48.40 11.44 23.25
C ARG A 228 -47.75 10.05 23.27
N ILE A 229 -48.14 9.17 24.19
CA ILE A 229 -47.64 7.79 24.25
C ILE A 229 -48.01 7.09 22.93
N LEU A 230 -49.26 7.16 22.48
CA LEU A 230 -49.69 6.59 21.20
C LEU A 230 -48.90 7.13 20.00
N GLN A 231 -48.50 8.41 20.03
CA GLN A 231 -47.67 9.02 18.99
C GLN A 231 -46.23 8.49 19.00
N LEU A 232 -45.67 8.22 20.18
CA LEU A 232 -44.29 7.75 20.36
C LEU A 232 -44.16 6.22 20.20
N SER A 233 -45.23 5.47 20.46
CA SER A 233 -45.32 4.01 20.30
C SER A 233 -45.44 3.59 18.83
N VAL A 234 -44.43 3.93 18.04
CA VAL A 234 -44.29 3.54 16.63
C VAL A 234 -43.02 2.71 16.44
N ASP A 235 -42.96 1.98 15.32
CA ASP A 235 -41.80 1.18 14.93
C ASP A 235 -41.31 0.25 16.06
N ALA A 236 -40.12 0.51 16.63
CA ALA A 236 -39.53 -0.27 17.71
C ALA A 236 -40.36 -0.31 19.00
N TYR A 237 -41.25 0.68 19.21
CA TYR A 237 -42.08 0.81 20.42
C TYR A 237 -43.56 0.48 20.18
N ALA A 238 -43.91 -0.12 19.04
CA ALA A 238 -45.31 -0.41 18.68
C ALA A 238 -46.04 -1.31 19.71
N ASP A 239 -45.29 -2.23 20.34
CA ASP A 239 -45.84 -3.14 21.34
C ASP A 239 -46.23 -2.42 22.63
N VAL A 240 -45.59 -1.29 22.94
CA VAL A 240 -45.88 -0.50 24.15
C VAL A 240 -47.32 0.01 24.14
N ALA A 241 -47.77 0.61 23.04
CA ALA A 241 -49.16 1.09 22.93
C ALA A 241 -50.15 -0.08 22.92
N THR A 242 -49.82 -1.15 22.19
CA THR A 242 -50.70 -2.31 22.03
C THR A 242 -50.96 -2.98 23.38
N GLU A 243 -49.93 -3.17 24.19
CA GLU A 243 -50.05 -3.85 25.49
C GLU A 243 -50.68 -2.94 26.57
N THR A 244 -50.43 -1.63 26.50
CA THR A 244 -50.89 -0.66 27.51
C THR A 244 -52.35 -0.29 27.36
N PHE A 245 -52.78 0.03 26.14
CA PHE A 245 -54.13 0.54 25.88
C PHE A 245 -55.14 -0.56 25.55
N ALA A 246 -54.70 -1.81 25.37
CA ALA A 246 -55.62 -2.95 25.21
C ALA A 246 -56.23 -3.45 26.53
N ARG A 247 -55.76 -2.95 27.69
CA ARG A 247 -56.22 -3.40 29.00
C ARG A 247 -57.57 -2.76 29.37
N PRO A 248 -58.62 -3.57 29.67
CA PRO A 248 -59.94 -3.04 30.06
C PRO A 248 -59.91 -2.09 31.26
N GLU A 249 -58.97 -2.28 32.17
CA GLU A 249 -58.77 -1.46 33.37
C GLU A 249 -58.42 -0.01 32.99
N THR A 250 -57.64 0.18 31.91
CA THR A 250 -57.24 1.50 31.41
C THR A 250 -58.43 2.33 30.93
N GLU A 251 -59.37 1.69 30.24
CA GLU A 251 -60.62 2.35 29.83
C GLU A 251 -61.51 2.62 31.05
N ARG A 252 -61.58 1.68 32.00
CA ARG A 252 -62.52 1.74 33.11
C ARG A 252 -62.24 2.86 34.11
N TYR A 253 -60.99 3.05 34.55
CA TYR A 253 -60.71 4.15 35.48
C TYR A 253 -60.93 5.53 34.85
N MET A 254 -60.68 5.66 33.53
CA MET A 254 -60.94 6.90 32.79
C MET A 254 -62.43 7.21 32.71
N GLU A 255 -63.30 6.21 32.54
CA GLU A 255 -64.75 6.39 32.64
C GLU A 255 -65.16 6.89 34.02
N ILE A 256 -64.60 6.32 35.10
CA ILE A 256 -64.89 6.74 36.47
C ILE A 256 -64.46 8.18 36.70
N PHE A 257 -63.26 8.58 36.26
CA PHE A 257 -62.78 9.96 36.36
C PHE A 257 -63.65 10.94 35.58
N ARG A 258 -64.10 10.58 34.38
CA ARG A 258 -65.03 11.42 33.60
C ARG A 258 -66.40 11.53 34.29
N GLY A 259 -66.93 10.44 34.85
CA GLY A 259 -68.17 10.45 35.63
C GLY A 259 -68.06 11.38 36.85
N TYR A 260 -66.96 11.28 37.59
CA TYR A 260 -66.67 12.12 38.74
C TYR A 260 -66.72 13.62 38.41
N VAL A 261 -66.02 14.07 37.36
CA VAL A 261 -66.04 15.50 37.00
C VAL A 261 -67.39 15.97 36.45
N ASN A 262 -68.21 15.04 35.95
CA ASN A 262 -69.59 15.31 35.53
C ASN A 262 -70.61 15.33 36.68
N GLY A 263 -70.18 15.07 37.91
CA GLY A 263 -71.06 15.09 39.08
C GLY A 263 -71.63 13.74 39.49
N GLU A 264 -71.16 12.64 38.90
CA GLU A 264 -71.60 11.28 39.26
C GLU A 264 -70.96 10.82 40.58
N ASP A 265 -71.67 9.97 41.31
CA ASP A 265 -71.14 9.31 42.51
C ASP A 265 -70.12 8.24 42.11
N VAL A 266 -69.01 8.16 42.84
CA VAL A 266 -67.91 7.23 42.55
C VAL A 266 -67.92 6.05 43.54
N ASP A 267 -67.88 4.83 43.01
CA ASP A 267 -67.57 3.65 43.82
C ASP A 267 -66.05 3.58 44.04
N LEU A 268 -65.61 3.89 45.27
CA LEU A 268 -64.19 3.88 45.64
C LEU A 268 -63.58 2.48 45.54
N THR A 269 -64.35 1.42 45.78
CA THR A 269 -63.84 0.05 45.66
C THR A 269 -63.53 -0.27 44.20
N GLU A 270 -64.42 0.15 43.30
CA GLU A 270 -64.23 0.00 41.86
C GLU A 270 -63.05 0.85 41.34
N LEU A 271 -62.98 2.13 41.75
CA LEU A 271 -61.87 3.01 41.37
C LEU A 271 -60.51 2.42 41.79
N LEU A 272 -60.39 2.05 43.07
CA LEU A 272 -59.13 1.52 43.62
C LEU A 272 -58.76 0.17 42.99
N ALA A 273 -59.73 -0.67 42.62
CA ALA A 273 -59.45 -1.93 41.92
C ALA A 273 -58.91 -1.73 40.49
N ASN A 274 -59.31 -0.67 39.79
CA ASN A 274 -58.88 -0.39 38.41
C ASN A 274 -57.63 0.51 38.34
N VAL A 275 -57.35 1.30 39.37
CA VAL A 275 -56.11 2.10 39.49
C VAL A 275 -54.99 1.30 40.14
N GLY A 276 -55.31 0.41 41.08
CA GLY A 276 -54.35 -0.34 41.89
C GLY A 276 -53.58 -1.44 41.17
N THR A 277 -53.91 -1.78 39.92
CA THR A 277 -53.09 -2.66 39.08
C THR A 277 -51.91 -1.89 38.48
N GLN A 278 -50.95 -1.48 39.32
CA GLN A 278 -49.69 -0.85 38.88
C GLN A 278 -48.84 -1.76 37.97
N GLU A 279 -49.18 -3.05 37.84
CA GLU A 279 -48.68 -3.96 36.79
C GLU A 279 -48.82 -3.39 35.36
N GLY A 280 -49.69 -2.38 35.15
CA GLY A 280 -49.77 -1.61 33.89
C GLY A 280 -48.58 -0.69 33.61
N MET A 281 -48.07 0.03 34.61
CA MET A 281 -47.02 1.04 34.41
C MET A 281 -45.61 0.45 34.48
N ALA A 282 -45.38 -0.48 35.40
CA ALA A 282 -44.15 -1.28 35.40
C ALA A 282 -43.97 -1.96 34.03
N SER A 283 -45.06 -2.46 33.45
CA SER A 283 -45.07 -3.02 32.09
C SER A 283 -44.70 -2.01 31.00
N ILE A 284 -45.11 -0.74 31.07
CA ILE A 284 -44.70 0.28 30.07
C ILE A 284 -43.20 0.55 30.18
N ALA A 285 -42.72 0.83 31.38
CA ALA A 285 -41.32 1.15 31.62
C ALA A 285 -40.42 -0.03 31.21
N ASP A 286 -40.80 -1.26 31.55
CA ASP A 286 -40.07 -2.48 31.19
C ASP A 286 -40.05 -2.71 29.68
N LEU A 287 -41.21 -2.66 29.01
CA LEU A 287 -41.29 -2.82 27.55
C LEU A 287 -40.50 -1.74 26.81
N THR A 288 -40.52 -0.51 27.31
CA THR A 288 -39.78 0.60 26.70
C THR A 288 -38.29 0.45 26.92
N THR A 289 -37.88 -0.01 28.11
CA THR A 289 -36.47 -0.28 28.42
C THR A 289 -35.93 -1.42 27.55
N GLU A 290 -36.72 -2.49 27.36
CA GLU A 290 -36.37 -3.62 26.49
C GLU A 290 -36.29 -3.18 25.02
N ALA A 291 -37.29 -2.45 24.52
CA ALA A 291 -37.30 -1.92 23.16
C ALA A 291 -36.16 -0.92 22.91
N LEU A 292 -35.86 -0.04 23.88
CA LEU A 292 -34.71 0.88 23.81
C LEU A 292 -33.41 0.10 23.74
N ALA A 293 -33.26 -0.97 24.51
CA ALA A 293 -32.07 -1.82 24.49
C ALA A 293 -31.89 -2.56 23.16
N ASP A 294 -32.96 -3.11 22.59
CA ASP A 294 -32.93 -3.72 21.26
C ASP A 294 -32.57 -2.67 20.19
N GLN A 295 -33.16 -1.47 20.27
CA GLN A 295 -32.88 -0.39 19.34
C GLN A 295 -31.43 0.12 19.43
N ALA A 296 -30.89 0.28 20.63
CA ALA A 296 -29.49 0.65 20.83
C ALA A 296 -28.54 -0.45 20.29
N GLY A 297 -28.90 -1.72 20.52
CA GLY A 297 -28.15 -2.88 20.03
C GLY A 297 -28.13 -2.98 18.50
N THR A 298 -29.28 -2.76 17.84
CA THR A 298 -29.40 -2.78 16.38
C THR A 298 -28.62 -1.64 15.73
N LEU A 299 -28.75 -0.41 16.24
CA LEU A 299 -28.00 0.76 15.76
C LEU A 299 -26.48 0.55 15.90
N SER A 300 -26.03 0.03 17.05
CA SER A 300 -24.62 -0.28 17.28
C SER A 300 -24.11 -1.38 16.36
N ALA A 301 -24.93 -2.42 16.11
CA ALA A 301 -24.58 -3.51 15.20
C ALA A 301 -24.46 -3.04 13.75
N ASP A 302 -25.37 -2.19 13.29
CA ASP A 302 -25.35 -1.62 11.93
C ASP A 302 -24.10 -0.75 11.73
N ALA A 303 -23.77 0.11 12.69
CA ALA A 303 -22.54 0.91 12.66
C ALA A 303 -21.28 0.04 12.62
N TYR A 304 -21.26 -1.05 13.40
CA TYR A 304 -20.14 -1.98 13.43
C TYR A 304 -20.00 -2.80 12.13
N ASP A 305 -21.10 -3.20 11.51
CA ASP A 305 -21.07 -3.91 10.22
C ASP A 305 -20.62 -2.98 9.08
N GLU A 306 -20.98 -1.70 9.12
CA GLU A 306 -20.46 -0.69 8.19
C GLU A 306 -18.95 -0.48 8.38
N PHE A 307 -18.48 -0.34 9.63
CA PHE A 307 -17.06 -0.30 9.95
C PHE A 307 -16.30 -1.52 9.39
N ARG A 308 -16.81 -2.73 9.64
CA ARG A 308 -16.21 -3.98 9.14
C ARG A 308 -16.17 -4.03 7.63
N PHE A 309 -17.23 -3.58 6.96
CA PHE A 309 -17.27 -3.52 5.50
C PHE A 309 -16.13 -2.66 4.95
N PHE A 310 -15.94 -1.44 5.47
CA PHE A 310 -14.87 -0.56 5.01
C PHE A 310 -13.47 -1.08 5.33
N VAL A 311 -13.28 -1.71 6.49
CA VAL A 311 -12.02 -2.38 6.84
C VAL A 311 -11.72 -3.53 5.86
N LEU A 312 -12.71 -4.35 5.51
CA LEU A 312 -12.55 -5.44 4.55
C LEU A 312 -12.24 -4.92 3.13
N VAL A 313 -12.90 -3.85 2.71
CA VAL A 313 -12.59 -3.18 1.44
C VAL A 313 -11.15 -2.66 1.44
N ALA A 314 -10.73 -1.96 2.49
CA ALA A 314 -9.35 -1.47 2.62
C ALA A 314 -8.33 -2.62 2.57
N ALA A 315 -8.58 -3.71 3.30
CA ALA A 315 -7.74 -4.90 3.29
C ALA A 315 -7.68 -5.56 1.89
N GLY A 316 -8.81 -5.66 1.20
CA GLY A 316 -8.90 -6.17 -0.16
C GLY A 316 -8.10 -5.34 -1.17
N VAL A 317 -8.15 -4.01 -1.05
CA VAL A 317 -7.38 -3.07 -1.89
C VAL A 317 -5.88 -3.23 -1.64
N ILE A 318 -5.46 -3.36 -0.38
CA ILE A 318 -4.05 -3.61 -0.02
C ILE A 318 -3.58 -4.94 -0.59
N ALA A 319 -4.37 -6.01 -0.44
CA ALA A 319 -4.05 -7.33 -0.99
C ALA A 319 -3.91 -7.27 -2.52
N LEU A 320 -4.83 -6.58 -3.21
CA LEU A 320 -4.75 -6.36 -4.65
C LEU A 320 -3.47 -5.60 -5.04
N ALA A 321 -3.10 -4.56 -4.30
CA ALA A 321 -1.87 -3.79 -4.54
C ALA A 321 -0.62 -4.68 -4.42
N ILE A 322 -0.57 -5.55 -3.41
CA ILE A 322 0.51 -6.52 -3.19
C ILE A 322 0.56 -7.51 -4.36
N ILE A 323 -0.58 -8.06 -4.78
CA ILE A 323 -0.66 -9.01 -5.91
C ILE A 323 -0.18 -8.35 -7.21
N VAL A 324 -0.68 -7.15 -7.54
CA VAL A 324 -0.27 -6.41 -8.74
C VAL A 324 1.23 -6.13 -8.72
N THR A 325 1.77 -5.71 -7.57
CA THR A 325 3.20 -5.46 -7.40
C THR A 325 4.03 -6.74 -7.57
N TYR A 326 3.58 -7.85 -6.99
CA TYR A 326 4.22 -9.15 -7.11
C TYR A 326 4.23 -9.64 -8.57
N VAL A 327 3.08 -9.55 -9.25
CA VAL A 327 2.94 -9.90 -10.66
C VAL A 327 3.85 -9.02 -11.50
N ALA A 328 3.79 -7.69 -11.39
CA ALA A 328 4.65 -6.78 -12.16
C ALA A 328 6.16 -7.01 -11.89
N THR A 329 6.52 -7.40 -10.67
CA THR A 329 7.91 -7.72 -10.34
C THR A 329 8.38 -9.00 -11.02
N THR A 330 7.53 -10.04 -11.02
CA THR A 330 7.87 -11.36 -11.56
C THR A 330 7.71 -11.47 -13.06
N SER A 331 6.63 -10.92 -13.64
CA SER A 331 6.34 -10.99 -15.08
C SER A 331 7.15 -10.00 -15.90
N ILE A 332 7.38 -8.80 -15.38
CA ILE A 332 8.05 -7.73 -16.12
C ILE A 332 9.46 -7.55 -15.57
N THR A 333 9.60 -7.26 -14.27
CA THR A 333 10.85 -6.70 -13.73
C THR A 333 12.05 -7.64 -13.80
N ARG A 334 11.87 -8.90 -13.40
CA ARG A 334 12.93 -9.91 -13.42
C ARG A 334 13.38 -10.26 -14.85
N PRO A 335 12.49 -10.54 -15.83
CA PRO A 335 12.89 -10.81 -17.22
C PRO A 335 13.72 -9.70 -17.88
N LEU A 336 13.34 -8.42 -17.78
CA LEU A 336 14.17 -7.36 -18.39
C LEU A 336 15.52 -7.16 -17.71
N ARG A 337 15.65 -7.40 -16.40
CA ARG A 337 16.96 -7.36 -15.74
C ARG A 337 17.85 -8.46 -16.33
N LYS A 338 17.34 -9.69 -16.39
CA LYS A 338 18.06 -10.81 -16.99
C LYS A 338 18.40 -10.56 -18.46
N LEU A 339 17.47 -10.04 -19.25
CA LEU A 339 17.70 -9.69 -20.66
C LEU A 339 18.79 -8.64 -20.80
N ARG A 340 18.76 -7.58 -19.98
CA ARG A 340 19.81 -6.55 -19.97
C ARG A 340 21.17 -7.17 -19.70
N ASP A 341 21.26 -8.00 -18.65
CA ASP A 341 22.54 -8.58 -18.23
C ASP A 341 23.10 -9.54 -19.30
N GLU A 342 22.24 -10.35 -19.94
CA GLU A 342 22.63 -11.23 -21.06
C GLU A 342 23.01 -10.44 -22.33
N ALA A 343 22.29 -9.37 -22.66
CA ALA A 343 22.60 -8.51 -23.80
C ALA A 343 23.93 -7.76 -23.62
N ASP A 344 24.21 -7.30 -22.40
CA ASP A 344 25.48 -6.65 -22.04
C ASP A 344 26.65 -7.65 -22.12
N ALA A 345 26.45 -8.88 -21.64
CA ALA A 345 27.44 -9.94 -21.77
C ALA A 345 27.70 -10.35 -23.23
N MET A 346 26.64 -10.42 -24.04
CA MET A 346 26.72 -10.69 -25.48
C MET A 346 27.55 -9.60 -26.18
N ALA A 347 27.18 -8.33 -26.00
CA ALA A 347 27.82 -7.21 -26.68
C ALA A 347 29.23 -6.90 -26.17
N GLY A 348 29.46 -7.02 -24.86
CA GLY A 348 30.71 -6.63 -24.22
C GLY A 348 31.83 -7.67 -24.28
N ARG A 349 31.48 -8.97 -24.39
CA ARG A 349 32.48 -10.06 -24.32
C ARG A 349 32.26 -11.14 -25.37
N ARG A 350 31.11 -11.83 -25.36
CA ARG A 350 30.91 -13.07 -26.14
C ARG A 350 31.04 -12.85 -27.65
N LEU A 351 30.37 -11.83 -28.20
CA LEU A 351 30.43 -11.53 -29.63
C LEU A 351 31.82 -11.04 -30.07
N PRO A 352 32.42 -10.01 -29.43
CA PRO A 352 33.76 -9.56 -29.81
C PRO A 352 34.82 -10.67 -29.78
N GLU A 353 34.79 -11.54 -28.76
CA GLU A 353 35.72 -12.67 -28.64
C GLU A 353 35.50 -13.69 -29.76
N ALA A 354 34.25 -14.06 -30.05
CA ALA A 354 33.93 -14.99 -31.14
C ALA A 354 34.31 -14.43 -32.52
N VAL A 355 34.07 -13.13 -32.77
CA VAL A 355 34.47 -12.49 -34.03
C VAL A 355 35.98 -12.44 -34.19
N ARG A 356 36.73 -12.10 -33.12
CA ARG A 356 38.21 -12.17 -33.17
C ARG A 356 38.69 -13.59 -33.45
N SER A 357 38.13 -14.58 -32.78
CA SER A 357 38.48 -15.99 -33.00
C SER A 357 38.27 -16.42 -34.46
N ILE A 358 37.21 -15.94 -35.14
CA ILE A 358 36.96 -16.24 -36.55
C ILE A 358 37.98 -15.54 -37.47
N LEU A 359 38.34 -14.29 -37.14
CA LEU A 359 39.22 -13.46 -37.96
C LEU A 359 40.71 -13.79 -37.81
N ASP A 360 41.10 -14.35 -36.67
CA ASP A 360 42.48 -14.76 -36.36
C ASP A 360 42.81 -16.19 -36.84
N THR A 361 41.87 -16.88 -37.50
CA THR A 361 42.09 -18.21 -38.08
C THR A 361 43.24 -18.16 -39.09
N PRO A 362 44.29 -19.00 -38.93
CA PRO A 362 45.45 -19.01 -39.82
C PRO A 362 45.08 -19.28 -41.29
N PHE A 363 45.88 -18.72 -42.21
CA PHE A 363 45.73 -18.98 -43.64
C PHE A 363 46.01 -20.46 -43.94
N GLY A 364 44.98 -21.17 -44.43
CA GLY A 364 45.05 -22.60 -44.76
C GLY A 364 44.07 -23.46 -43.96
N ASP A 365 43.65 -23.00 -42.79
CA ASP A 365 42.66 -23.69 -41.95
C ASP A 365 41.23 -23.31 -42.35
N ASP A 366 40.28 -24.22 -42.10
CA ASP A 366 38.85 -23.98 -42.36
C ASP A 366 38.25 -23.07 -41.29
N VAL A 367 37.40 -22.14 -41.73
CA VAL A 367 36.74 -21.18 -40.84
C VAL A 367 35.62 -21.88 -40.09
N GLU A 368 35.86 -22.19 -38.82
CA GLU A 368 34.83 -22.74 -37.92
C GLU A 368 34.04 -21.61 -37.24
N ILE A 369 32.71 -21.71 -37.26
CA ILE A 369 31.83 -20.78 -36.56
C ILE A 369 31.64 -21.29 -35.13
N PRO A 370 32.08 -20.54 -34.09
CA PRO A 370 31.90 -20.96 -32.71
C PRO A 370 30.43 -20.96 -32.30
N GLU A 371 29.99 -22.03 -31.63
CA GLU A 371 28.65 -22.11 -31.06
C GLU A 371 28.55 -21.25 -29.79
N LEU A 372 27.83 -20.13 -29.88
CA LEU A 372 27.54 -19.28 -28.74
C LEU A 372 26.21 -19.67 -28.08
N ALA A 373 26.21 -19.72 -26.74
CA ALA A 373 24.99 -19.95 -25.98
C ALA A 373 23.96 -18.82 -26.25
N PRO A 374 22.75 -19.13 -26.75
CA PRO A 374 21.75 -18.13 -27.07
C PRO A 374 21.18 -17.49 -25.79
N ILE A 375 20.75 -16.24 -25.90
CA ILE A 375 20.06 -15.55 -24.81
C ILE A 375 18.73 -16.27 -24.56
N ARG A 376 18.51 -16.74 -23.31
CA ARG A 376 17.28 -17.42 -22.90
C ARG A 376 16.63 -16.73 -21.71
N VAL A 377 15.55 -16.01 -21.99
CA VAL A 377 14.67 -15.41 -20.97
C VAL A 377 13.28 -16.03 -21.13
N LYS A 378 12.77 -16.67 -20.07
CA LYS A 378 11.43 -17.29 -20.07
C LYS A 378 10.38 -16.17 -20.01
N THR A 379 9.85 -15.79 -21.17
CA THR A 379 8.76 -14.83 -21.31
C THR A 379 8.00 -15.09 -22.63
N ARG A 380 6.76 -14.60 -22.72
CA ARG A 380 5.86 -14.81 -23.89
C ARG A 380 5.31 -13.50 -24.46
N ASP A 381 5.82 -12.38 -23.97
CA ASP A 381 5.41 -11.02 -24.33
C ASP A 381 6.44 -10.38 -25.28
N GLU A 382 6.38 -9.05 -25.45
CA GLU A 382 7.29 -8.28 -26.30
C GLU A 382 8.77 -8.46 -25.91
N VAL A 383 9.05 -8.85 -24.66
CA VAL A 383 10.42 -9.15 -24.22
C VAL A 383 10.96 -10.40 -24.93
N GLY A 384 10.08 -11.36 -25.26
CA GLY A 384 10.44 -12.57 -26.00
C GLY A 384 10.84 -12.26 -27.44
N GLU A 385 10.13 -11.34 -28.09
CA GLU A 385 10.45 -10.86 -29.43
C GLU A 385 11.83 -10.18 -29.46
N VAL A 386 12.17 -9.41 -28.41
CA VAL A 386 13.50 -8.79 -28.29
C VAL A 386 14.60 -9.85 -28.10
N VAL A 387 14.34 -10.92 -27.36
CA VAL A 387 15.29 -12.05 -27.21
C VAL A 387 15.57 -12.69 -28.58
N GLU A 388 14.51 -12.94 -29.37
CA GLU A 388 14.65 -13.52 -30.70
C GLU A 388 15.42 -12.58 -31.65
N ALA A 389 15.11 -11.28 -31.63
CA ALA A 389 15.82 -10.28 -32.42
C ALA A 389 17.32 -10.21 -32.06
N LEU A 390 17.67 -10.25 -30.77
CA LEU A 390 19.07 -10.24 -30.33
C LEU A 390 19.84 -11.50 -30.75
N ASN A 391 19.24 -12.70 -30.60
CA ASN A 391 19.86 -13.93 -31.08
C ASN A 391 20.06 -13.89 -32.60
N LYS A 392 19.10 -13.36 -33.36
CA LYS A 392 19.24 -13.18 -34.81
C LYS A 392 20.37 -12.21 -35.18
N VAL A 393 20.57 -11.15 -34.40
CA VAL A 393 21.73 -10.25 -34.57
C VAL A 393 23.02 -11.00 -34.31
N GLN A 394 23.09 -11.81 -33.24
CA GLN A 394 24.25 -12.64 -32.91
C GLN A 394 24.65 -13.54 -34.09
N ASP A 395 23.69 -14.31 -34.61
CA ASP A 395 23.92 -15.27 -35.70
C ASP A 395 24.37 -14.56 -36.98
N ARG A 396 23.78 -13.40 -37.29
CA ARG A 396 24.16 -12.61 -38.45
C ARG A 396 25.55 -11.99 -38.32
N THR A 397 25.93 -11.55 -37.13
CA THR A 397 27.29 -11.04 -36.90
C THR A 397 28.34 -12.14 -37.06
N LEU A 398 28.09 -13.34 -36.53
CA LEU A 398 29.00 -14.48 -36.71
C LEU A 398 29.11 -14.90 -38.19
N ALA A 399 27.98 -14.97 -38.90
CA ALA A 399 27.98 -15.28 -40.33
C ALA A 399 28.78 -14.25 -41.14
N LEU A 400 28.61 -12.95 -40.88
CA LEU A 400 29.37 -11.88 -41.55
C LEU A 400 30.86 -11.96 -41.25
N ALA A 401 31.25 -12.29 -40.01
CA ALA A 401 32.65 -12.49 -39.65
C ALA A 401 33.26 -13.69 -40.39
N ALA A 402 32.50 -14.78 -40.52
CA ALA A 402 32.93 -15.96 -41.25
C ALA A 402 33.08 -15.67 -42.76
N ASP A 403 32.10 -15.00 -43.38
CA ASP A 403 32.18 -14.55 -44.77
C ASP A 403 33.42 -13.67 -45.01
N GLN A 404 33.73 -12.78 -44.07
CA GLN A 404 34.90 -11.91 -44.13
C GLN A 404 36.22 -12.69 -44.00
N ALA A 405 36.28 -13.70 -43.12
CA ALA A 405 37.45 -14.56 -42.97
C ALA A 405 37.70 -15.38 -44.24
N VAL A 406 36.65 -15.96 -44.83
CA VAL A 406 36.73 -16.68 -46.12
C VAL A 406 37.20 -15.76 -47.25
N LEU A 407 36.69 -14.53 -47.32
CA LEU A 407 37.15 -13.56 -48.32
C LEU A 407 38.64 -13.23 -48.16
N ARG A 408 39.12 -13.02 -46.92
CA ARG A 408 40.54 -12.81 -46.63
C ARG A 408 41.39 -14.01 -47.06
N ARG A 409 40.93 -15.24 -46.80
CA ARG A 409 41.60 -16.47 -47.26
C ARG A 409 41.68 -16.56 -48.78
N ASN A 410 40.58 -16.33 -49.50
CA ASN A 410 40.56 -16.36 -50.96
C ASN A 410 41.52 -15.32 -51.60
N ILE A 411 41.63 -14.15 -50.98
CA ILE A 411 42.60 -13.12 -51.39
C ILE A 411 44.04 -13.61 -51.16
N ALA A 412 44.33 -14.18 -49.99
CA ALA A 412 45.63 -14.76 -49.69
C ALA A 412 46.00 -15.89 -50.68
N ASP A 413 45.11 -16.84 -50.93
CA ASP A 413 45.32 -17.95 -51.88
C ASP A 413 45.61 -17.43 -53.31
N SER A 414 44.95 -16.35 -53.70
CA SER A 414 45.16 -15.69 -54.99
C SER A 414 46.54 -15.03 -55.06
N PHE A 415 47.02 -14.39 -53.99
CA PHE A 415 48.40 -13.88 -53.89
C PHE A 415 49.43 -15.00 -53.95
N VAL A 416 49.19 -16.15 -53.29
CA VAL A 416 50.07 -17.33 -53.40
C VAL A 416 50.15 -17.82 -54.85
N ASN A 417 49.00 -17.95 -55.52
CA ASN A 417 48.96 -18.41 -56.90
C ASN A 417 49.65 -17.43 -57.86
N LEU A 418 49.46 -16.13 -57.68
CA LEU A 418 50.13 -15.10 -58.49
C LEU A 418 51.64 -15.08 -58.24
N GLY A 419 52.07 -15.11 -56.97
CA GLY A 419 53.47 -15.16 -56.59
C GLY A 419 54.19 -16.35 -57.21
N ARG A 420 53.65 -17.57 -57.09
CA ARG A 420 54.22 -18.79 -57.70
C ARG A 420 54.27 -18.71 -59.23
N ARG A 421 53.25 -18.16 -59.88
CA ARG A 421 53.25 -17.99 -61.35
C ARG A 421 54.30 -16.99 -61.81
N ASN A 422 54.41 -15.86 -61.12
CA ASN A 422 55.44 -14.86 -61.41
C ASN A 422 56.85 -15.43 -61.19
N GLN A 423 57.10 -16.14 -60.09
CA GLN A 423 58.37 -16.84 -59.86
C GLN A 423 58.72 -17.78 -61.02
N ASN A 424 57.80 -18.67 -61.41
CA ASN A 424 58.06 -19.62 -62.50
C ASN A 424 58.37 -18.95 -63.85
N LEU A 425 57.75 -17.81 -64.13
CA LEU A 425 58.03 -17.04 -65.34
C LEU A 425 59.40 -16.35 -65.27
N LEU A 426 59.72 -15.78 -64.10
CA LEU A 426 60.97 -15.07 -63.86
C LEU A 426 62.17 -16.00 -63.84
N ASP A 427 62.06 -17.20 -63.25
CA ASP A 427 63.14 -18.19 -63.27
C ASP A 427 63.52 -18.57 -64.70
N ARG A 428 62.53 -18.76 -65.58
CA ARG A 428 62.77 -19.02 -67.02
C ARG A 428 63.38 -17.82 -67.74
N GLN A 429 62.99 -16.60 -67.34
CA GLN A 429 63.52 -15.37 -67.93
C GLN A 429 64.99 -15.15 -67.51
N LEU A 430 65.33 -15.36 -66.24
CA LEU A 430 66.69 -15.32 -65.71
C LEU A 430 67.59 -16.36 -66.39
N GLU A 431 67.09 -17.59 -66.56
CA GLU A 431 67.81 -18.65 -67.28
C GLU A 431 68.15 -18.23 -68.72
N PHE A 432 67.21 -17.59 -69.42
CA PHE A 432 67.44 -17.06 -70.77
C PHE A 432 68.41 -15.87 -70.80
N ILE A 433 68.34 -14.96 -69.82
CA ILE A 433 69.31 -13.85 -69.69
C ILE A 433 70.72 -14.41 -69.44
N THR A 434 70.86 -15.42 -68.57
CA THR A 434 72.15 -16.08 -68.30
C THR A 434 72.71 -16.75 -69.56
N GLU A 435 71.87 -17.35 -70.40
CA GLU A 435 72.30 -17.93 -71.67
C GLU A 435 72.79 -16.85 -72.65
N LEU A 436 72.11 -15.70 -72.73
CA LEU A 436 72.55 -14.56 -73.53
C LEU A 436 73.87 -13.96 -73.02
N GLU A 437 74.05 -13.84 -71.70
CA GLU A 437 75.30 -13.36 -71.08
C GLU A 437 76.50 -14.24 -71.44
N GLN A 438 76.31 -15.57 -71.47
CA GLN A 438 77.38 -16.51 -71.82
C GLN A 438 77.80 -16.43 -73.29
N LEU A 439 76.92 -15.94 -74.17
CA LEU A 439 77.15 -15.83 -75.61
C LEU A 439 77.66 -14.45 -76.02
N GLU A 440 77.55 -13.43 -75.16
CA GLU A 440 77.91 -12.05 -75.46
C GLU A 440 79.38 -11.74 -75.13
N THR A 441 80.08 -11.06 -76.05
CA THR A 441 81.51 -10.74 -75.91
C THR A 441 81.77 -9.23 -75.93
N GLU A 442 80.79 -8.42 -76.33
CA GLU A 442 80.91 -6.96 -76.35
C GLU A 442 80.65 -6.35 -74.95
N PRO A 443 81.58 -5.56 -74.38
CA PRO A 443 81.48 -5.06 -73.00
C PRO A 443 80.23 -4.23 -72.72
N ASP A 444 79.85 -3.34 -73.64
CA ASP A 444 78.70 -2.44 -73.46
C ASP A 444 77.36 -3.20 -73.53
N GLN A 445 77.29 -4.26 -74.34
CA GLN A 445 76.10 -5.12 -74.43
C GLN A 445 75.98 -6.05 -73.22
N LEU A 446 77.11 -6.57 -72.72
CA LEU A 446 77.16 -7.34 -71.49
C LEU A 446 76.74 -6.50 -70.27
N GLU A 447 77.15 -5.23 -70.20
CA GLU A 447 76.67 -4.31 -69.15
C GLU A 447 75.14 -4.13 -69.19
N ALA A 448 74.56 -4.04 -70.39
CA ALA A 448 73.11 -3.97 -70.55
C ALA A 448 72.40 -5.27 -70.12
N LEU A 449 73.00 -6.45 -70.37
CA LEU A 449 72.49 -7.74 -69.88
C LEU A 449 72.56 -7.85 -68.35
N PHE A 450 73.65 -7.40 -67.72
CA PHE A 450 73.73 -7.34 -66.25
C PHE A 450 72.65 -6.46 -65.63
N ARG A 451 72.30 -5.33 -66.26
CA ARG A 451 71.18 -4.48 -65.80
C ARG A 451 69.83 -5.20 -65.93
N LEU A 452 69.65 -6.06 -66.96
CA LEU A 452 68.45 -6.88 -67.13
C LEU A 452 68.36 -8.00 -66.08
N ASP A 453 69.46 -8.67 -65.77
CA ASP A 453 69.53 -9.68 -64.71
C ASP A 453 69.19 -9.09 -63.33
N HIS A 454 69.71 -7.89 -63.04
CA HIS A 454 69.36 -7.16 -61.81
C HIS A 454 67.86 -6.84 -61.72
N LEU A 455 67.25 -6.38 -62.82
CA LEU A 455 65.80 -6.12 -62.87
C LEU A 455 64.98 -7.40 -62.67
N ALA A 456 65.39 -8.50 -63.31
CA ALA A 456 64.70 -9.79 -63.18
C ALA A 456 64.84 -10.38 -61.77
N THR A 457 66.01 -10.22 -61.14
CA THR A 457 66.23 -10.59 -59.73
C THR A 457 65.33 -9.79 -58.78
N ARG A 458 65.16 -8.47 -59.01
CA ARG A 458 64.22 -7.64 -58.23
C ARG A 458 62.76 -8.05 -58.42
N MET A 459 62.37 -8.37 -59.65
CA MET A 459 61.02 -8.89 -59.92
C MET A 459 60.79 -10.23 -59.21
N ARG A 460 61.82 -11.09 -59.11
CA ARG A 460 61.71 -12.38 -58.39
C ARG A 460 61.48 -12.14 -56.90
N ARG A 461 62.19 -11.18 -56.30
CA ARG A 461 61.96 -10.78 -54.91
C ARG A 461 60.55 -10.23 -54.70
N ASN A 462 60.05 -9.36 -55.57
CA ASN A 462 58.67 -8.89 -55.46
C ASN A 462 57.65 -10.06 -55.47
N ALA A 463 57.91 -11.09 -56.28
CA ALA A 463 57.08 -12.31 -56.28
C ALA A 463 57.22 -13.14 -55.00
N GLU A 464 58.41 -13.17 -54.38
CA GLU A 464 58.66 -13.77 -53.06
C GLU A 464 57.98 -12.96 -51.93
N SER A 465 58.04 -11.63 -51.97
CA SER A 465 57.37 -10.75 -51.00
C SER A 465 55.85 -10.93 -51.05
N LEU A 466 55.26 -11.16 -52.23
CA LEU A 466 53.84 -11.52 -52.37
C LEU A 466 53.51 -12.86 -51.69
N LEU A 467 54.42 -13.83 -51.72
CA LEU A 467 54.26 -15.12 -51.08
C LEU A 467 54.39 -15.03 -49.55
N VAL A 468 55.30 -14.21 -49.05
CA VAL A 468 55.44 -13.93 -47.61
C VAL A 468 54.21 -13.18 -47.08
N LEU A 469 53.72 -12.19 -47.82
CA LEU A 469 52.50 -11.44 -47.46
C LEU A 469 51.24 -12.33 -47.47
N ALA A 470 51.22 -13.37 -48.31
CA ALA A 470 50.16 -14.36 -48.34
C ALA A 470 50.30 -15.46 -47.26
N GLY A 471 51.27 -15.33 -46.35
CA GLY A 471 51.47 -16.22 -45.22
C GLY A 471 52.22 -17.51 -45.56
N THR A 472 52.88 -17.61 -46.72
CA THR A 472 53.70 -18.80 -47.04
C THR A 472 55.11 -18.63 -46.49
N GLU A 473 55.61 -19.66 -45.80
CA GLU A 473 56.98 -19.67 -45.28
C GLU A 473 58.01 -19.78 -46.40
N SER A 474 59.14 -19.07 -46.26
CA SER A 474 60.24 -19.14 -47.21
C SER A 474 60.87 -20.56 -47.21
N PRO A 475 61.05 -21.22 -48.37
CA PRO A 475 61.51 -22.61 -48.45
C PRO A 475 62.93 -22.86 -47.91
N ARG A 476 63.74 -21.82 -47.64
CA ARG A 476 65.13 -21.95 -47.20
C ARG A 476 65.26 -21.67 -45.70
N GLN A 477 65.16 -22.72 -44.89
CA GLN A 477 65.55 -22.66 -43.48
C GLN A 477 66.97 -23.19 -43.31
N TRP A 478 67.88 -22.36 -42.78
CA TRP A 478 69.21 -22.84 -42.41
C TRP A 478 69.14 -23.59 -41.07
N GLY A 479 69.76 -24.77 -40.96
CA GLY A 479 69.64 -25.62 -39.78
C GLY A 479 70.54 -25.25 -38.60
N LEU A 480 71.55 -24.41 -38.80
CA LEU A 480 72.54 -24.01 -37.78
C LEU A 480 72.46 -22.50 -37.51
N PRO A 481 72.80 -22.01 -36.31
CA PRO A 481 72.93 -20.58 -36.05
C PRO A 481 73.93 -19.92 -37.03
N VAL A 482 73.56 -18.75 -37.55
CA VAL A 482 74.34 -18.01 -38.56
C VAL A 482 74.83 -16.71 -37.94
N ASP A 483 76.11 -16.37 -38.12
CA ASP A 483 76.66 -15.10 -37.63
C ASP A 483 75.89 -13.92 -38.23
N LEU A 484 75.50 -12.96 -37.38
CA LEU A 484 74.68 -11.82 -37.77
C LEU A 484 75.35 -10.98 -38.85
N ASP A 485 76.67 -10.83 -38.77
CA ASP A 485 77.45 -10.15 -39.79
C ASP A 485 77.33 -10.85 -41.16
N ALA A 486 77.29 -12.18 -41.19
CA ALA A 486 77.04 -12.92 -42.43
C ALA A 486 75.60 -12.73 -42.93
N VAL A 487 74.61 -12.64 -42.03
CA VAL A 487 73.21 -12.37 -42.38
C VAL A 487 73.03 -10.96 -42.96
N ILE A 488 73.66 -9.94 -42.35
CA ILE A 488 73.63 -8.56 -42.88
C ILE A 488 74.34 -8.49 -44.22
N ARG A 489 75.51 -9.14 -44.36
CA ARG A 489 76.21 -9.19 -45.65
C ARG A 489 75.42 -9.92 -46.73
N ALA A 490 74.69 -10.99 -46.38
CA ALA A 490 73.78 -11.65 -47.30
C ALA A 490 72.67 -10.69 -47.76
N GLY A 491 72.04 -9.97 -46.83
CA GLY A 491 71.03 -8.95 -47.15
C GLY A 491 71.58 -7.80 -47.99
N LEU A 492 72.81 -7.33 -47.74
CA LEU A 492 73.43 -6.26 -48.54
C LEU A 492 73.83 -6.72 -49.94
N GLY A 493 74.23 -7.98 -50.10
CA GLY A 493 74.45 -8.58 -51.42
C GLY A 493 73.17 -8.63 -52.27
N GLU A 494 72.02 -8.43 -51.64
CA GLU A 494 70.74 -8.36 -52.31
C GLU A 494 70.34 -6.93 -52.72
N VAL A 495 71.03 -5.88 -52.28
CA VAL A 495 70.60 -4.49 -52.47
C VAL A 495 71.41 -3.77 -53.56
N GLU A 496 70.73 -3.01 -54.43
CA GLU A 496 71.37 -2.17 -55.45
C GLU A 496 72.12 -1.00 -54.78
N ASP A 497 73.25 -0.56 -55.35
CA ASP A 497 74.10 0.46 -54.74
C ASP A 497 74.56 0.15 -53.30
N TYR A 498 74.69 -1.12 -52.92
CA TYR A 498 75.20 -1.54 -51.59
C TYR A 498 76.54 -0.89 -51.21
N ARG A 499 77.30 -0.39 -52.19
CA ARG A 499 78.55 0.35 -52.01
C ARG A 499 78.37 1.66 -51.23
N ARG A 500 77.17 2.24 -51.26
CA ARG A 500 76.75 3.40 -50.46
C ARG A 500 76.33 3.02 -49.05
N VAL A 501 76.42 1.73 -48.69
CA VAL A 501 76.06 1.24 -47.36
C VAL A 501 77.32 1.00 -46.54
N SER A 502 77.41 1.67 -45.41
CA SER A 502 78.52 1.54 -44.47
C SER A 502 78.07 0.81 -43.20
N VAL A 503 78.52 -0.43 -43.02
CA VAL A 503 78.33 -1.19 -41.78
C VAL A 503 79.38 -0.77 -40.76
N ARG A 504 78.96 -0.17 -39.63
CA ARG A 504 79.88 0.29 -38.57
C ARG A 504 79.38 -0.14 -37.19
N ASN A 505 80.30 -0.46 -36.29
CA ASN A 505 80.00 -0.81 -34.91
C ASN A 505 78.94 -1.91 -34.80
N LEU A 506 79.16 -3.05 -35.48
CA LEU A 506 78.32 -4.22 -35.39
C LEU A 506 78.90 -5.15 -34.31
N GLU A 507 78.24 -5.26 -33.15
CA GLU A 507 78.63 -6.17 -32.08
C GLU A 507 78.33 -7.63 -32.43
N ASP A 508 79.17 -8.58 -32.01
CA ASP A 508 79.03 -9.99 -32.37
C ASP A 508 77.71 -10.62 -31.86
N ALA A 509 76.97 -11.26 -32.77
CA ALA A 509 75.76 -12.03 -32.48
C ALA A 509 75.55 -13.12 -33.53
N ALA A 510 74.74 -14.12 -33.19
CA ALA A 510 74.30 -15.16 -34.11
C ALA A 510 72.76 -15.20 -34.13
N ILE A 511 72.19 -15.42 -35.30
CA ILE A 511 70.76 -15.57 -35.55
C ILE A 511 70.44 -17.05 -35.66
N ALA A 512 69.36 -17.51 -35.04
CA ALA A 512 68.87 -18.88 -35.21
C ALA A 512 68.63 -19.15 -36.71
N GLY A 513 69.13 -20.26 -37.24
CA GLY A 513 69.17 -20.48 -38.69
C GLY A 513 67.80 -20.41 -39.39
N GLY A 514 66.72 -20.82 -38.72
CA GLY A 514 65.36 -20.69 -39.24
C GLY A 514 64.88 -19.24 -39.41
N ALA A 515 65.44 -18.30 -38.66
CA ALA A 515 65.12 -16.87 -38.75
C ALA A 515 66.09 -16.09 -39.65
N ALA A 516 67.27 -16.64 -39.96
CA ALA A 516 68.32 -15.90 -40.63
C ALA A 516 67.94 -15.46 -42.06
N ALA A 517 67.18 -16.26 -42.81
CA ALA A 517 66.66 -15.85 -44.12
C ALA A 517 65.67 -14.68 -44.01
N GLY A 518 64.75 -14.73 -43.05
CA GLY A 518 63.78 -13.66 -42.80
C GLY A 518 64.45 -12.36 -42.33
N VAL A 519 65.44 -12.47 -41.44
CA VAL A 519 66.22 -11.30 -40.98
C VAL A 519 67.05 -10.70 -42.13
N SER A 520 67.71 -11.53 -42.95
CA SER A 520 68.42 -11.08 -44.15
C SER A 520 67.51 -10.29 -45.08
N HIS A 521 66.29 -10.79 -45.29
CA HIS A 521 65.30 -10.17 -46.15
C HIS A 521 64.79 -8.83 -45.58
N VAL A 522 64.44 -8.78 -44.29
CA VAL A 522 64.05 -7.51 -43.64
C VAL A 522 65.17 -6.47 -43.71
N VAL A 523 66.42 -6.89 -43.50
CA VAL A 523 67.58 -6.00 -43.63
C VAL A 523 67.72 -5.50 -45.06
N ALA A 524 67.58 -6.37 -46.06
CA ALA A 524 67.63 -5.98 -47.47
C ALA A 524 66.53 -4.96 -47.82
N GLU A 525 65.28 -5.25 -47.49
CA GLU A 525 64.13 -4.38 -47.78
C GLU A 525 64.24 -3.01 -47.12
N LEU A 526 64.62 -2.96 -45.84
CA LEU A 526 64.81 -1.70 -45.13
C LEU A 526 66.00 -0.91 -45.67
N THR A 527 67.07 -1.58 -46.09
CA THR A 527 68.24 -0.93 -46.66
C THR A 527 67.98 -0.40 -48.07
N GLU A 528 67.25 -1.15 -48.91
CA GLU A 528 66.83 -0.68 -50.24
C GLU A 528 65.92 0.54 -50.12
N ASN A 529 64.99 0.53 -49.17
CA ASN A 529 64.16 1.69 -48.85
C ASN A 529 65.03 2.90 -48.44
N ALA A 530 65.96 2.70 -47.49
CA ALA A 530 66.89 3.75 -47.06
C ALA A 530 67.71 4.35 -48.21
N LEU A 531 68.23 3.51 -49.12
CA LEU A 531 69.01 3.95 -50.27
C LEU A 531 68.17 4.67 -51.34
N GLN A 532 66.93 4.22 -51.57
CA GLN A 532 66.01 4.83 -52.53
C GLN A 532 65.60 6.24 -52.11
N PHE A 533 65.42 6.47 -50.80
CA PHE A 533 64.98 7.77 -50.27
C PHE A 533 66.13 8.69 -49.84
N SER A 534 67.38 8.22 -49.86
CA SER A 534 68.56 9.04 -49.61
C SER A 534 69.10 9.71 -50.88
N PRO A 535 69.59 10.96 -50.81
CA PRO A 535 70.32 11.60 -51.91
C PRO A 535 71.47 10.73 -52.43
N PRO A 536 71.75 10.68 -53.74
CA PRO A 536 72.70 9.74 -54.34
C PRO A 536 74.16 9.93 -53.89
N ASP A 537 74.50 11.07 -53.30
CA ASP A 537 75.80 11.43 -52.74
C ASP A 537 75.94 11.17 -51.23
N GLU A 538 74.86 10.76 -50.56
CA GLU A 538 74.85 10.43 -49.14
C GLU A 538 74.83 8.90 -48.91
N ASP A 539 75.59 8.47 -47.91
CA ASP A 539 75.70 7.06 -47.49
C ASP A 539 74.57 6.67 -46.52
N VAL A 540 74.21 5.38 -46.53
CA VAL A 540 73.33 4.75 -45.55
C VAL A 540 74.18 3.99 -44.53
N GLU A 541 73.91 4.19 -43.24
CA GLU A 541 74.71 3.58 -42.17
C GLU A 541 73.95 2.46 -41.47
N ILE A 542 74.57 1.28 -41.35
CA ILE A 542 74.04 0.16 -40.56
C ILE A 542 74.88 -0.02 -39.31
N LYS A 543 74.23 0.02 -38.14
CA LYS A 543 74.82 -0.23 -36.82
C LYS A 543 74.12 -1.37 -36.13
N GLY A 544 74.83 -2.11 -35.29
CA GLY A 544 74.18 -3.10 -34.46
C GLY A 544 74.82 -3.26 -33.08
N ARG A 545 73.99 -3.29 -32.05
CA ARG A 545 74.44 -3.41 -30.66
C ARG A 545 73.54 -4.32 -29.86
N ARG A 546 74.11 -4.97 -28.86
CA ARG A 546 73.35 -5.67 -27.82
C ARG A 546 72.68 -4.67 -26.89
N SER A 547 71.46 -4.97 -26.52
CA SER A 547 70.65 -4.28 -25.52
C SER A 547 70.19 -5.29 -24.48
N HIS A 548 69.67 -4.81 -23.34
CA HIS A 548 69.14 -5.68 -22.29
C HIS A 548 67.99 -6.58 -22.79
N ASP A 549 67.26 -6.12 -23.81
CA ASP A 549 66.07 -6.79 -24.35
C ASP A 549 66.33 -7.54 -25.67
N GLY A 550 67.59 -7.63 -26.13
CA GLY A 550 67.94 -8.34 -27.36
C GLY A 550 69.03 -7.67 -28.17
N TYR A 551 68.97 -7.81 -29.50
CA TYR A 551 69.91 -7.18 -30.43
C TYR A 551 69.18 -6.11 -31.24
N VAL A 552 69.77 -4.93 -31.37
CA VAL A 552 69.19 -3.81 -32.12
C VAL A 552 70.03 -3.57 -33.36
N ILE A 553 69.40 -3.63 -34.53
CA ILE A 553 69.97 -3.21 -35.81
C ILE A 553 69.34 -1.87 -36.17
N ALA A 554 70.16 -0.85 -36.39
CA ALA A 554 69.71 0.47 -36.82
C ALA A 554 70.23 0.74 -38.24
N ILE A 555 69.32 1.02 -39.16
CA ILE A 555 69.61 1.46 -40.52
C ILE A 555 69.24 2.94 -40.57
N ALA A 556 70.23 3.80 -40.79
CA ALA A 556 70.07 5.24 -40.80
C ALA A 556 70.31 5.79 -42.21
N ASP A 557 69.30 6.47 -42.74
CA ASP A 557 69.31 7.12 -44.03
C ASP A 557 69.32 8.65 -43.87
N ASN A 558 69.69 9.38 -44.93
CA ASN A 558 69.72 10.85 -44.95
C ASN A 558 68.59 11.44 -45.82
N GLY A 559 67.49 10.69 -45.95
CA GLY A 559 66.31 11.04 -46.73
C GLY A 559 65.34 11.97 -46.02
N ILE A 560 64.18 12.19 -46.65
CA ILE A 560 63.20 13.22 -46.29
C ILE A 560 62.34 12.87 -45.06
N GLY A 561 62.53 11.67 -44.48
CA GLY A 561 61.74 11.15 -43.36
C GLY A 561 60.26 10.90 -43.72
N MET A 562 59.49 10.38 -42.76
CA MET A 562 58.04 10.14 -42.88
C MET A 562 57.30 10.84 -41.73
N THR A 563 56.17 11.50 -42.02
CA THR A 563 55.33 12.23 -41.04
C THR A 563 54.06 11.50 -40.65
#